data_AF-A0A7U3NYZ0-F1
#
_entry.id   AF-A0A7U3NYZ0-F1
#
_cell.length_a   1.000
_cell.length_b   1.000
_cell.length_c   1.000
_cell.angle_alpha   90.00
_cell.angle_beta   90.00
_cell.angle_gamma   90.00
#
_symmetry.space_group_name_H-M   'P 1'
#
loop_
_entity.id
_entity.type
_entity.pdbx_description
1 polymer ?
#
loop_
_entity_poly.entity_id
_entity_poly.type
_entity_poly.pdbx_seq_one_letter_code
_entity_poly.pdbx_strand_id
1 'polypeptide(L)'
;EAMVRMAQDFNYRYMLVDGHGNFGSVDGDGPTAMRYTEARLSMISMEILRDITKDTIDYQDNYDGSEREPMVMPARFPNLLVNGATGIAVGMATNIPPHQLGEVIDGVLAISQNPEMTTQELMDIIPGPDFPTAGQIIGRSGIRKAYETGRGSITLRAKSDIEETSSGKQRIVINEIPYQVNKARLIEKIADLVRDKKIDGITDLRDESDRNGMRIVIELRRDATVHVLLNHLYK
;
A
#
# COMPACT_ATOMS: atom_id res chain seq x y z
N GLU A 1 18.30 -2.32 -1.89
CA GLU A 1 16.99 -1.75 -2.24
C GLU A 1 15.82 -2.71 -2.02
N ALA A 2 15.79 -3.89 -2.66
CA ALA A 2 14.69 -4.86 -2.48
C ALA A 2 14.42 -5.23 -1.01
N MET A 3 15.48 -5.54 -0.24
CA MET A 3 15.39 -5.80 1.21
C MET A 3 14.80 -4.61 1.98
N VAL A 4 15.19 -3.38 1.63
CA VAL A 4 14.66 -2.17 2.28
C VAL A 4 13.17 -2.06 2.03
N ARG A 5 12.72 -2.29 0.79
CA ARG A 5 11.30 -2.24 0.45
C ARG A 5 10.48 -3.24 1.27
N MET A 6 11.01 -4.43 1.53
CA MET A 6 10.36 -5.47 2.36
C MET A 6 10.26 -5.12 3.85
N ALA A 7 10.96 -4.07 4.30
CA ALA A 7 10.96 -3.55 5.67
C ALA A 7 10.21 -2.21 5.80
N GLN A 8 9.49 -1.78 4.76
CA GLN A 8 8.71 -0.54 4.75
C GLN A 8 7.22 -0.87 4.89
N ASP A 9 6.62 -0.44 6.00
CA ASP A 9 5.21 -0.68 6.33
C ASP A 9 4.25 0.01 5.36
N PHE A 10 4.63 1.12 4.75
CA PHE A 10 3.87 1.81 3.69
C PHE A 10 3.97 1.12 2.32
N ASN A 11 4.86 0.15 2.15
CA ASN A 11 5.05 -0.60 0.91
C ASN A 11 4.55 -2.03 0.97
N TYR A 12 4.80 -2.74 2.08
CA TYR A 12 4.35 -4.11 2.32
C TYR A 12 3.27 -4.13 3.39
N ARG A 13 2.13 -4.74 3.09
CA ARG A 13 1.02 -4.86 4.04
C ARG A 13 1.40 -5.69 5.27
N TYR A 14 2.23 -6.70 5.06
CA TYR A 14 2.88 -7.52 6.08
C TYR A 14 4.38 -7.60 5.76
N MET A 15 5.17 -6.77 6.44
CA MET A 15 6.62 -6.69 6.22
C MET A 15 7.30 -8.04 6.38
N LEU A 16 8.21 -8.36 5.46
CA LEU A 16 8.97 -9.61 5.47
C LEU A 16 10.33 -9.46 6.17
N VAL A 17 10.75 -8.22 6.42
CA VAL A 17 12.02 -7.88 7.05
C VAL A 17 11.77 -6.90 8.19
N ASP A 18 12.34 -7.19 9.35
CA ASP A 18 12.44 -6.24 10.46
C ASP A 18 13.77 -5.48 10.30
N GLY A 19 13.70 -4.16 10.09
CA GLY A 19 14.87 -3.29 9.97
C GLY A 19 15.12 -2.46 11.23
N HIS A 20 16.39 -2.19 11.53
CA HIS A 20 16.82 -1.22 12.54
C HIS A 20 17.71 -0.15 11.89
N GLY A 21 17.38 1.12 12.12
CA GLY A 21 17.95 2.28 11.43
C GLY A 21 16.91 2.98 10.55
N ASN A 22 17.36 3.86 9.65
CA ASN A 22 16.44 4.56 8.75
C ASN A 22 16.26 3.78 7.43
N PHE A 23 15.07 3.22 7.26
CA PHE A 23 14.67 2.46 6.06
C PHE A 23 13.86 3.31 5.06
N GLY A 24 13.87 4.63 5.19
CA GLY A 24 13.11 5.57 4.37
C GLY A 24 11.73 5.88 4.94
N SER A 25 11.02 6.78 4.27
CA SER A 25 9.74 7.33 4.74
C SER A 25 8.70 7.40 3.60
N VAL A 26 7.43 7.58 3.96
CA VAL A 26 6.34 7.88 3.00
C VAL A 26 6.51 9.23 2.29
N ASP A 27 7.36 10.11 2.85
CA ASP A 27 7.83 11.34 2.22
C ASP A 27 8.75 11.10 1.03
N GLY A 28 9.23 9.86 0.86
CA GLY A 28 10.16 9.44 -0.17
C GLY A 28 11.61 9.77 0.14
N ASP A 29 11.92 10.03 1.41
CA ASP A 29 13.31 10.02 1.85
C ASP A 29 13.88 8.62 1.64
N GLY A 30 15.05 8.56 1.02
CA GLY A 30 15.76 7.30 0.82
C GLY A 30 16.21 6.68 2.15
N PRO A 31 16.44 5.35 2.19
CA PRO A 31 17.05 4.71 3.34
C PRO A 31 18.48 5.21 3.55
N THR A 32 18.97 5.12 4.79
CA THR A 32 20.40 5.28 5.05
C THR A 32 21.22 4.17 4.39
N ALA A 33 22.50 4.44 4.13
CA ALA A 33 23.41 3.47 3.52
C ALA A 33 23.50 2.17 4.35
N MET A 34 23.69 1.04 3.66
CA MET A 34 23.67 -0.31 4.26
C MET A 34 24.59 -0.51 5.48
N ARG A 35 25.67 0.26 5.58
CA ARG A 35 26.62 0.23 6.71
C ARG A 35 26.05 0.77 8.03
N TYR A 36 24.86 1.39 8.00
CA TYR A 36 24.19 1.99 9.16
C TYR A 36 22.89 1.27 9.53
N THR A 37 22.52 0.22 8.80
CA THR A 37 21.25 -0.47 8.97
C THR A 37 21.49 -1.93 9.33
N GLU A 38 20.71 -2.44 10.28
CA GLU A 38 20.65 -3.87 10.59
C GLU A 38 19.28 -4.41 10.14
N ALA A 39 19.22 -5.69 9.81
CA ALA A 39 17.99 -6.32 9.37
C ALA A 39 17.94 -7.79 9.77
N ARG A 40 16.72 -8.30 10.00
CA ARG A 40 16.43 -9.72 10.15
C ARG A 40 15.10 -10.05 9.50
N LEU A 41 14.80 -11.34 9.34
CA LEU A 41 13.47 -11.76 8.92
C LEU A 41 12.43 -11.39 9.97
N SER A 42 11.28 -10.88 9.52
CA SER A 42 10.13 -10.69 10.39
C SER A 42 9.55 -12.04 10.83
N MET A 43 8.70 -12.03 11.86
CA MET A 43 8.08 -13.27 12.34
C MET A 43 7.24 -13.97 11.27
N ILE A 44 6.51 -13.21 10.43
CA ILE A 44 5.68 -13.81 9.37
C ILE A 44 6.51 -14.43 8.25
N SER A 45 7.74 -13.94 8.01
CA SER A 45 8.66 -14.56 7.04
C SER A 45 9.09 -15.97 7.45
N MET A 46 9.04 -16.31 8.73
CA MET A 46 9.28 -17.68 9.17
C MET A 46 8.21 -18.64 8.63
N GLU A 47 7.00 -18.18 8.35
CA GLU A 47 5.95 -18.96 7.68
C GLU A 47 6.25 -19.20 6.19
N ILE A 48 7.01 -18.31 5.54
CA ILE A 48 7.45 -18.51 4.16
C ILE A 48 8.47 -19.65 4.09
N LEU A 49 9.39 -19.71 5.07
CA LEU A 49 10.49 -20.66 5.13
C LEU A 49 10.18 -21.94 5.91
N ARG A 50 9.00 -22.03 6.53
CA ARG A 50 8.66 -23.14 7.41
C ARG A 50 8.73 -24.47 6.64
N ASP A 51 9.46 -25.43 7.22
CA ASP A 51 9.71 -26.77 6.70
C ASP A 51 10.59 -26.86 5.45
N ILE A 52 11.29 -25.78 5.07
CA ILE A 52 12.18 -25.76 3.89
C ILE A 52 13.25 -26.86 3.90
N THR A 53 13.67 -27.34 5.07
CA THR A 53 14.68 -28.42 5.24
C THR A 53 14.10 -29.83 5.21
N LYS A 54 12.79 -30.00 4.99
CA LYS A 54 12.10 -31.31 5.03
C LYS A 54 11.75 -31.84 3.65
N ASP A 55 12.54 -31.49 2.64
CA ASP A 55 12.35 -31.95 1.25
C ASP A 55 10.94 -31.63 0.70
N THR A 56 10.44 -30.42 1.01
CA THR A 56 9.09 -29.98 0.63
C THR A 56 9.03 -29.23 -0.70
N ILE A 57 10.20 -28.89 -1.27
CA ILE A 57 10.34 -28.06 -2.46
C ILE A 57 11.54 -28.51 -3.29
N ASP A 58 11.51 -28.18 -4.57
CA ASP A 58 12.64 -28.45 -5.46
C ASP A 58 13.75 -27.40 -5.30
N TYR A 59 14.98 -27.86 -5.51
CA TYR A 59 16.19 -27.05 -5.49
C TYR A 59 16.93 -27.12 -6.83
N GLN A 60 17.55 -26.02 -7.21
CA GLN A 60 18.44 -25.93 -8.38
C GLN A 60 19.83 -25.49 -7.94
N ASP A 61 20.83 -25.73 -8.79
CA ASP A 61 22.17 -25.18 -8.56
C ASP A 61 22.12 -23.65 -8.77
N ASN A 62 22.90 -22.92 -7.97
CA ASN A 62 23.07 -21.48 -8.13
C ASN A 62 23.90 -21.16 -9.40
N TYR A 63 24.08 -19.87 -9.71
CA TYR A 63 24.69 -19.43 -10.97
C TYR A 63 26.11 -19.96 -11.24
N ASP A 64 26.89 -20.28 -10.21
CA ASP A 64 28.25 -20.82 -10.32
C ASP A 64 28.37 -22.30 -9.94
N GLY A 65 27.26 -22.95 -9.60
CA GLY A 65 27.19 -24.36 -9.23
C GLY A 65 27.83 -24.72 -7.88
N SER A 66 28.16 -23.73 -7.06
CA SER A 66 28.79 -23.97 -5.74
C SER A 66 27.78 -24.26 -4.63
N GLU A 67 26.54 -23.77 -4.75
CA GLU A 67 25.47 -23.94 -3.78
C GLU A 67 24.16 -24.32 -4.47
N ARG A 68 23.19 -24.80 -3.67
CA ARG A 68 21.83 -25.05 -4.15
C ARG A 68 20.87 -24.02 -3.58
N GLU A 69 20.00 -23.48 -4.43
CA GLU A 69 18.97 -22.52 -4.07
C GLU A 69 17.57 -23.08 -4.32
N PRO A 70 16.58 -22.68 -3.50
CA PRO A 70 15.20 -23.13 -3.68
C PRO A 70 14.57 -22.50 -4.93
N MET A 71 13.88 -23.29 -5.75
CA MET A 71 13.15 -22.75 -6.92
C MET A 71 11.89 -21.98 -6.51
N VAL A 72 11.26 -22.40 -5.40
CA VAL A 72 10.09 -21.77 -4.78
C VAL A 72 10.21 -21.89 -3.26
N MET A 73 9.48 -21.06 -2.53
CA MET A 73 9.41 -21.17 -1.06
C MET A 73 8.20 -21.99 -0.62
N PRO A 74 8.25 -22.70 0.54
CA PRO A 74 7.09 -23.41 1.08
C PRO A 74 5.82 -22.56 1.26
N ALA A 75 5.96 -21.27 1.59
CA ALA A 75 4.90 -20.27 1.60
C ALA A 75 3.62 -20.71 2.35
N ARG A 76 3.69 -20.85 3.67
CA ARG A 76 2.54 -21.29 4.51
C ARG A 76 1.41 -20.26 4.66
N PHE A 77 1.49 -19.14 3.96
CA PHE A 77 0.39 -18.20 3.79
C PHE A 77 0.40 -17.64 2.35
N PRO A 78 -0.76 -17.16 1.84
CA PRO A 78 -0.92 -16.74 0.44
C PRO A 78 -0.28 -15.37 0.14
N ASN A 79 1.06 -15.30 0.23
CA ASN A 79 1.83 -14.05 0.16
C ASN A 79 1.59 -13.22 -1.10
N LEU A 80 1.33 -13.85 -2.25
CA LEU A 80 1.10 -13.15 -3.52
C LEU A 80 -0.06 -12.15 -3.44
N LEU A 81 -1.20 -12.54 -2.87
CA LEU A 81 -2.34 -11.64 -2.69
C LEU A 81 -2.16 -10.73 -1.48
N VAL A 82 -1.61 -11.26 -0.40
CA VAL A 82 -1.44 -10.55 0.87
C VAL A 82 -0.52 -9.34 0.72
N ASN A 83 0.65 -9.50 0.13
CA ASN A 83 1.61 -8.42 -0.07
C ASN A 83 1.56 -7.80 -1.46
N GLY A 84 0.84 -8.42 -2.40
CA GLY A 84 0.77 -7.96 -3.78
C GLY A 84 2.06 -8.20 -4.56
N ALA A 85 2.07 -7.76 -5.80
CA ALA A 85 3.23 -7.81 -6.68
C ALA A 85 3.14 -6.71 -7.73
N THR A 86 4.25 -6.02 -7.99
CA THR A 86 4.34 -5.06 -9.09
C THR A 86 5.62 -5.33 -9.87
N GLY A 87 5.55 -5.26 -11.19
CA GLY A 87 6.71 -5.54 -12.03
C GLY A 87 6.45 -5.23 -13.49
N ILE A 88 7.51 -4.82 -14.18
CA ILE A 88 7.52 -4.58 -15.62
C ILE A 88 8.55 -5.53 -16.22
N ALA A 89 8.10 -6.35 -17.16
CA ALA A 89 8.92 -7.25 -17.94
C ALA A 89 8.87 -6.85 -19.42
N VAL A 90 9.51 -7.62 -20.28
CA VAL A 90 9.47 -7.40 -21.73
C VAL A 90 8.13 -7.90 -22.28
N GLY A 91 7.28 -6.97 -22.75
CA GLY A 91 5.96 -7.29 -23.32
C GLY A 91 4.86 -7.58 -22.31
N MET A 92 5.15 -7.52 -21.00
CA MET A 92 4.20 -7.84 -19.93
C MET A 92 4.43 -6.94 -18.72
N ALA A 93 3.39 -6.70 -17.93
CA ALA A 93 3.47 -6.03 -16.65
C ALA A 93 2.48 -6.67 -15.67
N THR A 94 2.83 -6.66 -14.39
CA THR A 94 1.97 -7.12 -13.29
C THR A 94 1.75 -5.99 -12.28
N ASN A 95 0.54 -5.92 -11.75
CA ASN A 95 0.19 -5.01 -10.67
C ASN A 95 -0.97 -5.63 -9.87
N ILE A 96 -0.62 -6.34 -8.81
CA ILE A 96 -1.51 -7.01 -7.87
C ILE A 96 -1.47 -6.21 -6.57
N PRO A 97 -2.59 -5.63 -6.13
CA PRO A 97 -2.62 -4.89 -4.88
C PRO A 97 -2.61 -5.85 -3.66
N PRO A 98 -2.15 -5.37 -2.50
CA PRO A 98 -2.17 -6.15 -1.26
C PRO A 98 -3.59 -6.38 -0.74
N HIS A 99 -3.76 -7.41 0.08
CA HIS A 99 -5.02 -7.83 0.69
C HIS A 99 -4.82 -8.19 2.16
N GLN A 100 -5.91 -8.22 2.91
CA GLN A 100 -5.90 -8.55 4.32
C GLN A 100 -5.63 -10.06 4.51
N LEU A 101 -4.70 -10.42 5.41
CA LEU A 101 -4.23 -11.81 5.56
C LEU A 101 -5.33 -12.81 5.93
N GLY A 102 -6.17 -12.47 6.90
CA GLY A 102 -7.30 -13.28 7.35
C GLY A 102 -8.34 -13.48 6.26
N GLU A 103 -8.76 -12.41 5.56
CA GLU A 103 -9.71 -12.50 4.45
C GLU A 103 -9.21 -13.44 3.36
N VAL A 104 -7.93 -13.34 2.98
CA VAL A 104 -7.35 -14.24 1.96
C VAL A 104 -7.27 -15.68 2.47
N ILE A 105 -6.89 -15.91 3.74
CA ILE A 105 -6.87 -17.25 4.34
C ILE A 105 -8.29 -17.84 4.37
N ASP A 106 -9.29 -17.07 4.79
CA ASP A 106 -10.69 -17.49 4.84
C ASP A 106 -11.19 -17.84 3.43
N GLY A 107 -10.82 -17.07 2.41
CA GLY A 107 -11.12 -17.37 1.01
C GLY A 107 -10.46 -18.66 0.51
N VAL A 108 -9.19 -18.89 0.86
CA VAL A 108 -8.49 -20.16 0.53
C VAL A 108 -9.19 -21.36 1.18
N LEU A 109 -9.56 -21.25 2.46
CA LEU A 109 -10.26 -22.32 3.18
C LEU A 109 -11.66 -22.56 2.60
N ALA A 110 -12.37 -21.51 2.21
CA ALA A 110 -13.69 -21.60 1.60
C ALA A 110 -13.64 -22.32 0.24
N ILE A 111 -12.69 -21.98 -0.63
CA ILE A 111 -12.49 -22.67 -1.92
C ILE A 111 -12.08 -24.13 -1.71
N SER A 112 -11.27 -24.41 -0.69
CA SER A 112 -10.88 -25.79 -0.36
C SER A 112 -12.07 -26.67 0.06
N GLN A 113 -13.12 -26.09 0.63
CA GLN A 113 -14.34 -26.80 1.04
C GLN A 113 -15.39 -26.85 -0.09
N ASN A 114 -15.45 -25.81 -0.92
CA ASN A 114 -16.33 -25.71 -2.07
C ASN A 114 -15.57 -25.25 -3.32
N PRO A 115 -15.01 -26.18 -4.11
CA PRO A 115 -14.25 -25.85 -5.32
C PRO A 115 -15.07 -25.15 -6.41
N GLU A 116 -16.40 -25.29 -6.40
CA GLU A 116 -17.31 -24.67 -7.37
C GLU A 116 -17.77 -23.27 -6.95
N MET A 117 -17.17 -22.72 -5.88
CA MET A 117 -17.49 -21.38 -5.40
C MET A 117 -17.30 -20.32 -6.49
N THR A 118 -18.31 -19.50 -6.68
CA THR A 118 -18.28 -18.41 -7.65
C THR A 118 -17.42 -17.25 -7.15
N THR A 119 -16.88 -16.45 -8.06
CA THR A 119 -16.15 -15.22 -7.69
C THR A 119 -17.02 -14.28 -6.86
N GLN A 120 -18.33 -14.24 -7.09
CA GLN A 120 -19.24 -13.39 -6.33
C GLN A 120 -19.36 -13.81 -4.87
N GLU A 121 -19.44 -15.11 -4.60
CA GLU A 121 -19.46 -15.66 -3.23
C GLU A 121 -18.10 -15.44 -2.55
N LEU A 122 -16.99 -15.64 -3.28
CA LEU A 122 -15.66 -15.38 -2.75
C LEU A 122 -15.46 -13.91 -2.36
N MET A 123 -16.07 -12.97 -3.10
CA MET A 123 -16.03 -11.55 -2.79
C MET A 123 -16.78 -11.17 -1.50
N ASP A 124 -17.67 -12.01 -0.99
CA ASP A 124 -18.28 -11.78 0.33
C ASP A 124 -17.27 -12.06 1.46
N ILE A 125 -16.23 -12.84 1.17
CA ILE A 125 -15.13 -13.20 2.10
C ILE A 125 -13.90 -12.31 1.88
N ILE A 126 -13.56 -12.03 0.62
CA ILE A 126 -12.48 -11.12 0.21
C ILE A 126 -13.11 -9.91 -0.50
N PRO A 127 -13.54 -8.86 0.22
CA PRO A 127 -14.30 -7.77 -0.37
C PRO A 127 -13.50 -6.93 -1.36
N GLY A 128 -12.18 -6.90 -1.20
CA GLY A 128 -11.30 -6.10 -2.01
C GLY A 128 -9.87 -6.01 -1.48
N PRO A 129 -9.03 -5.19 -2.12
CA PRO A 129 -7.69 -4.89 -1.63
C PRO A 129 -7.67 -4.17 -0.28
N ASP A 130 -6.61 -4.40 0.48
CA ASP A 130 -6.31 -3.74 1.76
C ASP A 130 -4.90 -3.14 1.70
N PHE A 131 -4.83 -1.82 1.48
CA PHE A 131 -3.58 -1.11 1.25
C PHE A 131 -2.86 -0.78 2.57
N PRO A 132 -1.52 -0.88 2.63
CA PRO A 132 -0.76 -0.51 3.82
C PRO A 132 -0.90 0.97 4.21
N THR A 133 -1.11 1.85 3.22
CA THR A 133 -1.36 3.29 3.44
C THR A 133 -2.84 3.61 3.65
N ALA A 134 -3.69 2.58 3.74
CA ALA A 134 -5.14 2.67 3.80
C ALA A 134 -5.71 3.51 2.63
N GLY A 135 -6.51 4.53 2.94
CA GLY A 135 -7.26 5.31 1.98
C GLY A 135 -8.62 4.70 1.67
N GLN A 136 -9.32 5.31 0.71
CA GLN A 136 -10.69 4.92 0.36
C GLN A 136 -10.76 4.39 -1.07
N ILE A 137 -11.23 3.17 -1.23
CA ILE A 137 -11.57 2.61 -2.54
C ILE A 137 -12.95 3.11 -2.97
N ILE A 138 -13.03 3.71 -4.15
CA ILE A 138 -14.27 4.24 -4.71
C ILE A 138 -14.85 3.25 -5.71
N GLY A 139 -16.00 2.68 -5.34
CA GLY A 139 -16.72 1.70 -6.17
C GLY A 139 -16.15 0.28 -6.09
N ARG A 140 -17.00 -0.71 -6.34
CA ARG A 140 -16.66 -2.15 -6.26
C ARG A 140 -16.61 -2.86 -7.61
N SER A 141 -17.14 -2.24 -8.67
CA SER A 141 -17.20 -2.84 -10.01
C SER A 141 -15.81 -3.15 -10.58
N GLY A 142 -14.84 -2.27 -10.32
CA GLY A 142 -13.45 -2.45 -10.71
C GLY A 142 -12.79 -3.67 -10.04
N ILE A 143 -13.11 -3.90 -8.77
CA ILE A 143 -12.63 -5.05 -7.99
C ILE A 143 -13.20 -6.34 -8.57
N ARG A 144 -14.53 -6.41 -8.76
CA ARG A 144 -15.18 -7.59 -9.35
C ARG A 144 -14.56 -7.97 -10.69
N LYS A 145 -14.42 -6.99 -11.60
CA LYS A 145 -13.82 -7.22 -12.92
C LYS A 145 -12.37 -7.71 -12.80
N ALA A 146 -11.59 -7.16 -11.86
CA ALA A 146 -10.22 -7.59 -11.63
C ALA A 146 -10.16 -9.04 -11.15
N TYR A 147 -11.03 -9.46 -10.23
CA TYR A 147 -11.05 -10.83 -9.73
C TYR A 147 -11.53 -11.85 -10.78
N GLU A 148 -12.48 -11.47 -11.64
CA GLU A 148 -12.98 -12.36 -12.70
C GLU A 148 -12.00 -12.51 -13.88
N THR A 149 -11.25 -11.45 -14.21
CA THR A 149 -10.47 -11.39 -15.47
C THR A 149 -8.97 -11.22 -15.29
N GLY A 150 -8.50 -11.00 -14.05
CA GLY A 150 -7.14 -10.56 -13.76
C GLY A 150 -6.85 -9.11 -14.14
N ARG A 151 -7.83 -8.35 -14.67
CA ARG A 151 -7.66 -6.96 -15.09
C ARG A 151 -8.84 -6.09 -14.65
N GLY A 152 -8.53 -5.01 -13.93
CA GLY A 152 -9.52 -4.03 -13.54
C GLY A 152 -8.87 -2.70 -13.16
N SER A 153 -9.70 -1.68 -12.97
CA SER A 153 -9.26 -0.37 -12.50
C SER A 153 -10.09 0.01 -11.31
N ILE A 154 -9.41 0.41 -10.24
CA ILE A 154 -10.03 0.92 -9.02
C ILE A 154 -9.55 2.35 -8.79
N THR A 155 -10.40 3.18 -8.22
CA THR A 155 -10.03 4.55 -7.84
C THR A 155 -9.74 4.57 -6.35
N LEU A 156 -8.53 5.01 -6.00
CA LEU A 156 -8.14 5.26 -4.61
C LEU A 156 -8.21 6.75 -4.32
N ARG A 157 -8.76 7.08 -3.16
CA ARG A 157 -8.95 8.45 -2.69
C ARG A 157 -8.32 8.61 -1.32
N ALA A 158 -7.70 9.77 -1.09
CA ALA A 158 -7.22 10.14 0.24
C ALA A 158 -8.39 10.30 1.22
N LYS A 159 -8.26 9.76 2.43
CA LYS A 159 -9.26 9.95 3.47
C LYS A 159 -9.02 11.29 4.14
N SER A 160 -10.06 12.11 4.18
CA SER A 160 -9.99 13.43 4.77
C SER A 160 -11.18 13.73 5.65
N ASP A 161 -10.93 14.53 6.67
CA ASP A 161 -11.92 15.08 7.58
C ASP A 161 -11.97 16.61 7.43
N ILE A 162 -13.13 17.19 7.73
CA ILE A 162 -13.32 18.64 7.72
C ILE A 162 -13.39 19.08 9.18
N GLU A 163 -12.48 19.98 9.56
CA GLU A 163 -12.44 20.55 10.89
C GLU A 163 -12.70 22.05 10.84
N GLU A 164 -13.26 22.60 11.92
CA GLU A 164 -13.45 24.04 12.09
C GLU A 164 -12.50 24.55 13.18
N THR A 165 -11.78 25.63 12.87
CA THR A 165 -10.88 26.28 13.82
C THR A 165 -11.66 27.18 14.78
N SER A 166 -11.08 27.51 15.93
CA SER A 166 -11.63 28.49 16.88
C SER A 166 -11.90 29.86 16.27
N SER A 167 -11.25 30.18 15.15
CA SER A 167 -11.43 31.43 14.40
C SER A 167 -12.60 31.39 13.40
N GLY A 168 -13.33 30.27 13.31
CA GLY A 168 -14.42 30.04 12.34
C GLY A 168 -13.92 29.74 10.92
N LYS A 169 -12.63 29.50 10.71
CA LYS A 169 -12.09 29.00 9.43
C LYS A 169 -12.22 27.49 9.36
N GLN A 170 -12.57 26.97 8.20
CA GLN A 170 -12.58 25.53 7.94
C GLN A 170 -11.21 25.07 7.43
N ARG A 171 -10.84 23.83 7.75
CA ARG A 171 -9.62 23.17 7.26
C ARG A 171 -9.94 21.75 6.82
N ILE A 172 -9.25 21.30 5.77
CA ILE A 172 -9.27 19.91 5.32
C ILE A 172 -8.06 19.23 5.97
N VAL A 173 -8.29 18.11 6.62
CA VAL A 173 -7.25 17.30 7.26
C VAL A 173 -7.19 15.96 6.55
N ILE A 174 -6.09 15.68 5.85
CA ILE A 174 -5.86 14.39 5.18
C ILE A 174 -5.09 13.49 6.15
N ASN A 175 -5.70 12.35 6.47
CA ASN A 175 -5.18 11.38 7.44
C ASN A 175 -4.59 10.13 6.76
N GLU A 176 -5.02 9.82 5.54
CA GLU A 176 -4.55 8.66 4.77
C GLU A 176 -4.42 9.06 3.29
N ILE A 177 -3.37 8.61 2.62
CA ILE A 177 -3.14 8.87 1.19
C ILE A 177 -3.17 7.57 0.36
N PRO A 178 -3.47 7.67 -0.95
CA PRO A 178 -3.47 6.49 -1.82
C PRO A 178 -2.13 5.75 -1.84
N TYR A 179 -2.19 4.44 -2.08
CA TYR A 179 -1.00 3.58 -2.14
C TYR A 179 0.00 4.05 -3.20
N GLN A 180 1.29 4.00 -2.87
CA GLN A 180 2.42 4.45 -3.69
C GLN A 180 2.41 5.96 -4.04
N VAL A 181 1.63 6.78 -3.34
CA VAL A 181 1.74 8.24 -3.42
C VAL A 181 2.82 8.72 -2.46
N ASN A 182 3.74 9.54 -2.97
CA ASN A 182 4.74 10.22 -2.16
C ASN A 182 4.11 11.46 -1.49
N LYS A 183 4.19 11.53 -0.16
CA LYS A 183 3.55 12.59 0.64
C LYS A 183 4.16 13.97 0.35
N ALA A 184 5.48 14.11 0.36
CA ALA A 184 6.16 15.38 0.07
C ALA A 184 5.81 15.93 -1.32
N ARG A 185 5.81 15.07 -2.35
CA ARG A 185 5.42 15.44 -3.72
C ARG A 185 3.94 15.80 -3.84
N LEU A 186 3.06 15.16 -3.07
CA LEU A 186 1.65 15.53 -3.00
C LEU A 186 1.51 16.96 -2.47
N ILE A 187 2.20 17.27 -1.37
CA ILE A 187 2.18 18.60 -0.73
C ILE A 187 2.76 19.66 -1.67
N GLU A 188 3.93 19.38 -2.27
CA GLU A 188 4.58 20.26 -3.25
C GLU A 188 3.63 20.58 -4.42
N LYS A 189 2.99 19.55 -4.98
CA LYS A 189 2.05 19.72 -6.09
C LYS A 189 0.83 20.56 -5.71
N ILE A 190 0.29 20.41 -4.49
CA ILE A 190 -0.80 21.26 -4.01
C ILE A 190 -0.31 22.72 -3.90
N ALA A 191 0.87 22.94 -3.33
CA ALA A 191 1.45 24.27 -3.21
C ALA A 191 1.65 24.96 -4.57
N ASP A 192 2.11 24.21 -5.58
CA ASP A 192 2.26 24.71 -6.95
C ASP A 192 0.92 25.07 -7.58
N LEU A 193 -0.12 24.23 -7.40
CA LEU A 193 -1.47 24.51 -7.91
C LEU A 193 -2.08 25.78 -7.28
N VAL A 194 -1.77 26.06 -6.01
CA VAL A 194 -2.17 27.30 -5.33
C VAL A 194 -1.39 28.49 -5.87
N ARG A 195 -0.07 28.36 -6.03
CA ARG A 195 0.80 29.42 -6.57
C ARG A 195 0.41 29.82 -7.99
N ASP A 196 0.08 28.83 -8.83
CA ASP A 196 -0.39 29.00 -10.20
C ASP A 196 -1.84 29.51 -10.29
N LYS A 197 -2.51 29.72 -9.15
CA LYS A 197 -3.94 30.10 -9.07
C LYS A 197 -4.89 29.14 -9.79
N LYS A 198 -4.49 27.88 -9.95
CA LYS A 198 -5.37 26.81 -10.44
C LYS A 198 -6.34 26.35 -9.37
N ILE A 199 -5.91 26.41 -8.11
CA ILE A 199 -6.75 26.23 -6.92
C ILE A 199 -6.72 27.53 -6.13
N ASP A 200 -7.88 28.16 -5.96
CA ASP A 200 -8.04 29.34 -5.10
C ASP A 200 -8.71 28.95 -3.77
N GLY A 201 -8.44 29.71 -2.71
CA GLY A 201 -9.09 29.56 -1.41
C GLY A 201 -8.28 28.80 -0.36
N ILE A 202 -7.11 28.24 -0.68
CA ILE A 202 -6.17 27.70 0.30
C ILE A 202 -5.33 28.85 0.88
N THR A 203 -5.34 29.02 2.20
CA THR A 203 -4.53 30.04 2.91
C THR A 203 -3.24 29.50 3.47
N ASP A 204 -3.23 28.24 3.87
CA ASP A 204 -2.05 27.60 4.45
C ASP A 204 -2.06 26.10 4.16
N LEU A 205 -0.88 25.51 4.06
CA LEU A 205 -0.66 24.08 3.81
C LEU A 205 0.50 23.61 4.69
N ARG A 206 0.20 22.70 5.63
CA ARG A 206 1.17 22.21 6.62
C ARG A 206 1.18 20.70 6.69
N ASP A 207 2.37 20.14 6.84
CA ASP A 207 2.53 18.75 7.26
C ASP A 207 2.66 18.71 8.79
N GLU A 208 1.63 18.21 9.45
CA GLU A 208 1.59 18.01 10.90
C GLU A 208 1.70 16.51 11.24
N SER A 209 2.22 15.69 10.32
CA SER A 209 2.45 14.27 10.55
C SER A 209 3.51 14.04 11.63
N ASP A 210 3.28 13.07 12.49
CA ASP A 210 4.19 12.66 13.55
C ASP A 210 4.43 11.15 13.53
N ARG A 211 5.01 10.61 14.61
CA ARG A 211 5.23 9.15 14.75
C ARG A 211 3.93 8.36 14.94
N ASN A 212 2.84 9.01 15.32
CA ASN A 212 1.56 8.39 15.65
C ASN A 212 0.58 8.40 14.48
N GLY A 213 0.80 9.26 13.47
CA GLY A 213 -0.06 9.27 12.29
C GLY A 213 0.30 10.33 11.26
N MET A 214 -0.24 10.14 10.06
CA MET A 214 -0.17 11.11 8.98
C MET A 214 -1.23 12.19 9.20
N ARG A 215 -0.84 13.46 9.01
CA ARG A 215 -1.77 14.58 9.13
C ARG A 215 -1.35 15.76 8.26
N ILE A 216 -1.95 15.88 7.08
CA ILE A 216 -1.73 17.01 6.17
C ILE A 216 -2.89 17.99 6.34
N VAL A 217 -2.57 19.24 6.71
CA VAL A 217 -3.56 20.28 7.00
C VAL A 217 -3.59 21.28 5.86
N ILE A 218 -4.78 21.51 5.33
CA ILE A 218 -5.06 22.51 4.32
C ILE A 218 -6.04 23.50 4.92
N GLU A 219 -5.56 24.68 5.32
CA GLU A 219 -6.41 25.75 5.83
C GLU A 219 -7.02 26.56 4.68
N LEU A 220 -8.29 26.92 4.83
CA LEU A 220 -9.05 27.58 3.80
C LEU A 220 -9.44 29.01 4.21
N ARG A 221 -9.65 29.88 3.22
CA ARG A 221 -10.27 31.19 3.45
C ARG A 221 -11.71 31.01 3.93
N ARG A 222 -12.23 32.01 4.65
CA ARG A 222 -13.60 31.98 5.20
C ARG A 222 -14.70 31.94 4.13
N ASP A 223 -14.43 32.46 2.93
CA ASP A 223 -15.34 32.49 1.78
C ASP A 223 -15.28 31.21 0.92
N ALA A 224 -14.30 30.32 1.16
CA ALA A 224 -14.10 29.14 0.33
C ALA A 224 -15.10 28.03 0.67
N THR A 225 -15.67 27.40 -0.36
CA THR A 225 -16.54 26.23 -0.17
C THR A 225 -15.71 24.95 -0.06
N VAL A 226 -15.59 24.40 1.15
CA VAL A 226 -14.70 23.26 1.46
C VAL A 226 -14.93 22.05 0.55
N HIS A 227 -16.19 21.64 0.34
CA HIS A 227 -16.49 20.47 -0.48
C HIS A 227 -16.13 20.66 -1.96
N VAL A 228 -16.24 21.89 -2.49
CA VAL A 228 -15.83 22.19 -3.88
C VAL A 228 -14.32 22.07 -3.99
N LEU A 229 -13.60 22.66 -3.04
CA LEU A 229 -12.15 22.66 -3.03
C LEU A 229 -11.57 21.25 -2.81
N LEU A 230 -12.18 20.47 -1.91
CA LEU A 230 -11.84 19.06 -1.72
C LEU A 230 -12.06 18.24 -3.00
N ASN A 231 -13.17 18.45 -3.71
CA ASN A 231 -13.42 17.79 -4.99
C ASN A 231 -12.44 18.21 -6.08
N HIS A 232 -11.98 19.47 -6.07
CA HIS A 232 -10.92 19.93 -6.97
C HIS A 232 -9.57 19.28 -6.65
N LEU A 233 -9.25 19.08 -5.37
CA LEU A 233 -8.03 18.38 -4.96
C LEU A 233 -8.03 16.89 -5.34
N TYR A 234 -9.21 16.26 -5.40
CA TYR A 234 -9.34 14.87 -5.85
C TYR A 234 -9.27 14.68 -7.38
N LYS A 235 -9.45 15.75 -8.16
CA LYS A 235 -9.39 15.71 -9.62
C LYS A 235 -7.97 15.93 -10.12
#